data_AF-W6KB31-F1
#
_entry.id   AF-W6KB31-F1
#
_cell.length_a   1.000
_cell.length_b   1.000
_cell.length_c   1.000
_cell.angle_alpha   90.00
_cell.angle_beta   90.00
_cell.angle_gamma   90.00
#
_symmetry.space_group_name_H-M   'P 1'
#
loop_
_entity.id
_entity.type
_entity.pdbx_description
1 polymer ?
#
loop_
_entity_poly.entity_id
_entity_poly.type
_entity_poly.pdbx_seq_one_letter_code
_entity_poly.pdbx_strand_id
1 'polypeptide(L)' 'MLNNRLVASAIAGPRTFDQWTEYLGALAHVLAPEDEAIVDGLVAPGHASTPGYTDPAYPVRGRLARG' A
#
# COMPACT_ATOMS: atom_id res chain seq x y z
N MET A 1 -0.11 -1.67 -1.72
CA MET A 1 -1.39 -0.99 -2.07
C MET A 1 -2.10 -1.63 -3.27
N LEU A 2 -1.49 -1.74 -4.45
CA LEU A 2 -2.16 -2.34 -5.63
C LEU A 2 -2.45 -3.84 -5.49
N ASN A 3 -1.73 -4.53 -4.59
CA ASN A 3 -2.07 -5.89 -4.16
C ASN A 3 -3.38 -5.98 -3.34
N ASN A 4 -4.14 -4.89 -3.16
CA ASN A 4 -5.46 -4.91 -2.54
C ASN A 4 -6.56 -4.95 -3.61
N ARG A 5 -7.43 -5.97 -3.57
CA ARG A 5 -8.61 -6.14 -4.44
C ARG A 5 -9.57 -4.97 -4.38
N LEU A 6 -9.61 -4.25 -3.26
CA LEU A 6 -10.47 -3.08 -3.05
C LEU A 6 -9.94 -1.81 -3.71
N VAL A 7 -8.68 -1.79 -4.16
CA VAL A 7 -8.04 -0.63 -4.79
C VAL A 7 -7.97 -0.85 -6.29
N ALA A 8 -8.69 -0.04 -7.08
CA ALA A 8 -8.71 -0.16 -8.53
C ALA A 8 -7.54 0.56 -9.23
N SER A 9 -7.07 1.66 -8.66
CA SER A 9 -6.03 2.50 -9.25
C SER A 9 -5.27 3.28 -8.17
N ALA A 10 -4.07 3.75 -8.50
CA ALA A 10 -3.30 4.68 -7.70
C ALA A 10 -3.08 5.98 -8.47
N ILE A 11 -3.18 7.11 -7.78
CA ILE A 11 -2.82 8.43 -8.33
C ILE A 11 -1.36 8.66 -7.99
N ALA A 12 -0.52 8.87 -9.00
CA ALA A 12 0.88 9.22 -8.80
C ALA A 12 1.08 10.74 -8.98
N GLY A 13 1.90 11.35 -8.13
CA GLY A 13 2.25 12.76 -8.18
C GLY A 13 3.75 12.99 -8.40
N PRO A 14 4.29 12.65 -9.58
CA PRO A 14 5.71 12.81 -9.87
C PRO A 14 6.09 14.29 -9.99
N ARG A 15 7.31 14.66 -9.57
CA ARG A 15 7.88 16.00 -9.80
C ARG A 15 8.60 16.11 -11.14
N THR A 16 9.01 14.98 -11.73
CA THR A 16 9.73 14.92 -13.00
C THR A 16 9.19 13.81 -13.89
N PHE A 17 9.45 13.90 -15.20
CA PHE A 17 9.07 12.86 -16.14
C PHE A 17 9.81 11.54 -15.90
N ASP A 18 11.06 11.61 -15.44
CA ASP A 18 11.82 10.41 -15.09
C ASP A 18 11.17 9.66 -13.93
N GLN A 19 10.71 10.37 -12.89
CA GLN A 19 9.94 9.74 -11.79
C GLN A 19 8.64 9.11 -12.30
N TRP A 20 7.92 9.79 -13.19
CA TRP A 20 6.72 9.24 -13.81
C TRP A 20 7.02 7.92 -14.53
N THR A 21 8.10 7.90 -15.31
CA THR A 21 8.52 6.74 -16.09
C THR A 21 8.98 5.59 -15.18
N GLU A 22 9.74 5.90 -14.13
CA GLU A 22 10.22 4.93 -13.15
C GLU A 22 9.04 4.25 -12.40
N TYR A 23 8.02 5.01 -12.01
CA TYR A 23 6.84 4.46 -11.33
C TYR A 23 6.12 3.38 -12.12
N LEU A 24 6.16 3.42 -13.47
CA LEU A 24 5.55 2.39 -14.31
C LEU A 24 6.20 1.01 -14.09
N GLY A 25 7.48 0.97 -13.72
CA GLY A 25 8.18 -0.27 -13.40
C GLY A 25 7.56 -1.02 -12.22
N ALA A 26 6.91 -0.32 -11.29
CA ALA A 26 6.23 -0.93 -10.15
C ALA A 26 5.07 -1.84 -10.57
N LEU A 27 4.46 -1.61 -11.74
CA LEU A 27 3.35 -2.44 -12.25
C LEU A 27 3.81 -3.83 -12.71
N ALA A 28 5.11 -4.01 -12.99
CA ALA A 28 5.68 -5.29 -13.38
C ALA A 28 6.09 -6.15 -12.17
N HIS A 29 6.04 -5.58 -10.96
CA HIS A 29 6.46 -6.27 -9.74
C HIS A 29 5.26 -6.88 -9.00
N VAL A 30 5.41 -8.13 -8.58
CA VAL A 30 4.46 -8.83 -7.71
C VAL A 30 5.05 -8.84 -6.31
N LEU A 31 4.33 -8.27 -5.35
CA LEU A 31 4.72 -8.30 -3.93
C LEU A 31 4.57 -9.73 -3.39
N ALA A 32 5.64 -10.25 -2.80
CA ALA A 32 5.58 -11.53 -2.10
C ALA A 32 5.00 -11.37 -0.69
N PRO A 33 4.50 -12.46 -0.07
CA PRO A 33 4.03 -12.42 1.32
C PRO A 33 5.08 -11.89 2.31
N GLU A 34 6.36 -12.16 2.07
CA GLU A 34 7.47 -11.69 2.89
C GLU A 34 7.66 -10.17 2.81
N ASP A 35 7.49 -9.59 1.62
CA ASP A 35 7.54 -8.13 1.43
C ASP A 35 6.42 -7.45 2.22
N GLU A 36 5.21 -8.00 2.15
CA GLU A 36 4.05 -7.50 2.88
C GLU A 36 4.26 -7.61 4.41
N ALA A 37 4.87 -8.70 4.89
CA ALA A 37 5.19 -8.87 6.30
C ALA A 37 6.23 -7.84 6.80
N ILE A 38 7.22 -7.50 5.98
CA ILE A 38 8.19 -6.43 6.29
C ILE A 38 7.46 -5.10 6.43
N VAL A 39 6.59 -4.76 5.47
CA VAL A 39 5.82 -3.50 5.50
C VAL A 39 4.91 -3.43 6.73
N ASP A 40 4.21 -4.51 7.05
CA ASP A 40 3.30 -4.57 8.20
C ASP A 40 4.05 -4.46 9.54
N GLY A 41 5.33 -4.86 9.59
CA GLY A 41 6.21 -4.66 10.73
C GLY A 41 6.66 -3.20 10.93
N LEU A 42 6.62 -2.37 9.89
CA LEU A 42 6.95 -0.95 9.95
C LEU A 42 5.72 -0.09 10.22
N VAL A 43 4.59 -0.45 9.62
CA VAL A 43 3.32 0.26 9.75
C VAL A 43 2.22 -0.76 9.96
N ALA A 44 1.60 -0.72 11.14
CA ALA A 44 0.54 -1.66 11.48
C ALA A 44 -0.60 -1.61 10.44
N PRO A 45 -1.17 -2.77 10.04
CA PRO A 45 -2.26 -2.81 9.09
C PRO A 45 -3.43 -1.89 9.48
N GLY A 46 -3.87 -1.06 8.54
CA GLY A 46 -4.93 -0.08 8.76
C GLY A 46 -4.49 1.29 9.25
N HIS A 47 -3.20 1.46 9.54
CA HIS A 47 -2.64 2.76 9.91
C HIS A 47 -1.95 3.42 8.72
N ALA A 48 -1.95 4.76 8.73
CA ALA A 48 -0.98 5.53 7.96
C ALA A 48 0.41 5.39 8.59
N SER A 49 1.47 5.71 7.84
CA SER A 49 2.84 5.76 8.38
C SER A 49 3.03 6.85 9.44
N THR A 50 2.12 7.81 9.51
CA THR A 50 2.06 8.83 10.57
C THR A 50 1.32 8.28 11.79
N PRO A 51 1.80 8.53 13.02
CA PRO A 51 1.09 8.14 14.23
C PRO A 51 -0.36 8.66 14.23
N GLY A 52 -1.31 7.79 14.56
CA GLY A 52 -2.73 8.10 14.58
C GLY A 52 -3.50 7.21 15.54
N TYR A 53 -4.65 7.70 16.02
CA TYR A 53 -5.56 6.96 16.89
C TYR A 53 -6.51 6.09 16.06
N THR A 54 -6.65 4.82 16.42
CA THR A 54 -7.69 3.92 15.89
C THR A 54 -8.79 3.82 16.92
N ASP A 55 -9.97 4.33 16.58
CA ASP A 55 -11.15 4.23 17.41
C ASP A 55 -11.62 2.76 17.53
N PRO A 56 -11.65 2.17 18.74
CA PRO A 56 -12.13 0.81 18.93
C PRO A 56 -13.59 0.58 18.47
N ALA A 57 -14.41 1.63 18.38
CA ALA A 57 -15.76 1.54 17.85
C ALA A 57 -15.80 1.28 16.33
N TYR A 58 -14.71 1.58 15.62
CA TYR A 58 -14.59 1.41 14.17
C TYR A 58 -13.37 0.55 13.82
N PRO A 59 -13.44 -0.78 14.04
CA PRO A 59 -12.31 -1.67 13.83
C PRO A 59 -11.85 -1.68 12.36
N VAL A 60 -10.54 -1.65 12.17
CA VAL A 60 -9.91 -1.80 10.85
C VAL A 60 -10.21 -3.20 10.32
N ARG A 61 -10.84 -3.29 9.14
CA ARG A 61 -11.20 -4.56 8.49
C ARG A 61 -10.10 -5.15 7.59
N GLY A 62 -8.99 -4.43 7.43
CA GLY A 62 -7.83 -4.87 6.66
C GLY A 62 -7.99 -4.74 5.15
N ARG A 63 -6.96 -5.20 4.43
CA ARG A 63 -6.90 -5.27 2.96
C ARG A 63 -7.32 -6.67 2.49
N LEU A 64 -7.85 -6.77 1.26
CA LEU A 64 -8.09 -8.06 0.61
C LEU A 64 -6.98 -8.29 -0.42
N ALA A 65 -6.02 -9.16 -0.14
CA ALA A 65 -4.91 -9.43 -1.07
C ALA A 65 -5.42 -9.96 -2.43
N ARG A 66 -4.71 -9.64 -3.52
CA ARG A 66 -5.01 -10.16 -4.86
C ARG A 66 -4.43 -11.57 -5.08
N GLY A 67 -3.40 -11.94 -4.34
CA GLY A 67 -2.74 -13.25 -4.31
C GLY A 67 -1.72 -13.28 -3.20
#